data_AF-A0A3N6M9M0-F1
#
_entry.id   AF-A0A3N6M9M0-F1
#
_cell.length_a   1.000
_cell.length_b   1.000
_cell.length_c   1.000
_cell.angle_alpha   90.00
_cell.angle_beta   90.00
_cell.angle_gamma   90.00
#
_symmetry.space_group_name_H-M   'P 1'
#
loop_
_entity.id
_entity.type
_entity.pdbx_description
1 polymer ?
#
loop_
_entity_poly.entity_id
_entity_poly.type
_entity_poly.pdbx_seq_one_letter_code
_entity_poly.pdbx_strand_id
1 'polypeptide(L)'
;MTSIRDLLAERVGVGETYRLALEERDGTLVADHPNDASPLSVVVVDGLEQLDEYPPTEPVDVELLDRIVDGRVAARVVGPDQTRH
;
A
#
# COMPACT_ATOMS: atom_id res chain seq x y z
N MET A 1 19.57 1.87 -19.43
CA MET A 1 19.10 0.47 -19.49
C MET A 1 18.10 0.30 -18.37
N THR A 2 16.83 0.59 -18.63
CA THR A 2 15.74 0.41 -17.67
C THR A 2 15.32 -1.06 -17.70
N SER A 3 15.56 -1.77 -16.61
CA SER A 3 15.09 -3.15 -16.46
C SER A 3 13.57 -3.15 -16.30
N ILE A 4 12.90 -4.25 -16.66
CA ILE A 4 11.44 -4.41 -16.44
C ILE A 4 11.07 -4.21 -14.96
N ARG A 5 12.00 -4.46 -14.02
CA ARG A 5 11.84 -4.14 -12.60
C ARG A 5 11.80 -2.64 -12.31
N ASP A 6 12.66 -1.83 -12.94
CA ASP A 6 12.64 -0.36 -12.79
C ASP A 6 11.35 0.26 -13.36
N LEU A 7 10.89 -0.23 -14.51
CA LEU A 7 9.64 0.22 -15.12
C LEU A 7 8.41 -0.16 -14.28
N LEU A 8 8.49 -1.27 -13.52
CA LEU A 8 7.45 -1.66 -12.59
C LEU A 8 7.46 -0.74 -11.37
N ALA A 9 8.63 -0.42 -10.81
CA ALA A 9 8.77 0.49 -9.67
C ALA A 9 8.25 1.92 -10.01
N GLU A 10 8.58 2.46 -11.18
CA GLU A 10 8.08 3.76 -11.66
C GLU A 10 6.57 3.77 -11.97
N ARG A 11 5.97 2.61 -12.31
CA ARG A 11 4.52 2.52 -12.61
C ARG A 11 3.65 2.11 -11.44
N VAL A 12 4.24 1.53 -10.41
CA VAL A 12 3.57 1.10 -9.18
C VAL A 12 3.48 2.24 -8.16
N GLY A 13 4.31 3.28 -8.26
CA GLY A 13 4.31 4.40 -7.31
C GLY A 13 5.04 4.04 -6.01
N VAL A 14 6.13 3.28 -6.13
CA VAL A 14 6.95 2.85 -4.99
C VAL A 14 7.58 4.07 -4.30
N GLY A 15 7.46 4.14 -2.98
CA GLY A 15 7.88 5.27 -2.16
C GLY A 15 6.90 6.45 -2.17
N GLU A 16 5.75 6.32 -2.83
CA GLU A 16 4.65 7.27 -2.75
C GLU A 16 3.62 6.81 -1.71
N THR A 17 3.01 7.79 -1.05
CA THR A 17 1.92 7.59 -0.11
C THR A 17 0.59 7.74 -0.82
N TYR A 18 -0.29 6.76 -0.67
CA TYR A 18 -1.66 6.79 -1.18
C TYR A 18 -2.64 6.56 -0.06
N ARG A 19 -3.78 7.26 -0.15
CA ARG A 19 -4.90 7.03 0.75
C ARG A 19 -5.81 5.93 0.19
N LEU A 20 -5.75 4.74 0.79
CA LEU A 20 -6.45 3.55 0.31
C LEU A 20 -7.42 3.01 1.37
N ALA A 21 -8.57 2.53 0.90
CA ALA A 21 -9.49 1.77 1.76
C ALA A 21 -8.95 0.35 1.92
N LEU A 22 -8.62 -0.03 3.16
CA LEU A 22 -8.11 -1.37 3.45
C LEU A 22 -9.27 -2.30 3.77
N GLU A 23 -9.26 -3.47 3.17
CA GLU A 23 -10.17 -4.57 3.45
C GLU A 23 -9.40 -5.74 4.05
N GLU A 24 -9.98 -6.40 5.05
CA GLU A 24 -9.44 -7.66 5.55
C GLU A 24 -9.76 -8.80 4.58
N ARG A 25 -8.71 -9.53 4.17
CA ARG A 25 -8.78 -10.75 3.37
C ARG A 25 -7.77 -11.74 3.93
N ASP A 26 -8.24 -12.93 4.30
CA ASP A 26 -7.39 -14.02 4.80
C ASP A 26 -6.52 -13.60 6.02
N GLY A 27 -7.02 -12.69 6.87
CA GLY A 27 -6.29 -12.18 8.03
C GLY A 27 -5.17 -11.19 7.70
N THR A 28 -5.13 -10.65 6.47
CA THR A 28 -4.26 -9.55 6.08
C THR A 28 -5.07 -8.37 5.54
N LEU A 29 -4.53 -7.15 5.64
CA LEU A 29 -5.18 -5.99 5.04
C LEU A 29 -4.71 -5.83 3.61
N VAL A 30 -5.65 -5.79 2.69
CA VAL A 30 -5.43 -5.57 1.26
C VAL A 30 -6.18 -4.35 0.79
N ALA A 31 -5.74 -3.74 -0.30
CA ALA A 31 -6.44 -2.67 -0.97
C ALA A 31 -6.32 -2.81 -2.48
N ASP A 32 -7.29 -2.23 -3.20
CA ASP A 32 -7.14 -2.02 -4.63
C ASP A 32 -6.02 -1.02 -4.92
N HIS A 33 -5.32 -1.26 -6.03
CA HIS A 33 -4.24 -0.40 -6.44
C HIS A 33 -4.82 0.93 -6.97
N PRO A 34 -4.24 2.09 -6.60
CA PRO A 34 -4.76 3.40 -7.04
C PRO A 34 -4.75 3.55 -8.57
N ASN A 35 -3.86 2.82 -9.23
CA ASN A 35 -3.87 2.65 -10.68
C ASN A 35 -4.81 1.48 -11.07
N ASP A 36 -6.00 1.81 -11.58
CA ASP A 36 -7.02 0.85 -12.04
C ASP A 36 -6.49 -0.09 -13.15
N ALA A 37 -5.45 0.30 -13.88
CA ALA A 37 -4.81 -0.50 -14.91
C ALA A 37 -3.78 -1.53 -14.36
N SER A 38 -3.42 -1.45 -13.07
CA SER A 38 -2.52 -2.42 -12.44
C SER A 38 -3.30 -3.67 -12.05
N PRO A 39 -2.92 -4.87 -12.53
CA PRO A 39 -3.57 -6.13 -12.12
C PRO A 39 -3.17 -6.58 -10.71
N LEU A 40 -2.34 -5.81 -10.00
CA LEU A 40 -1.78 -6.17 -8.70
C LEU A 40 -2.46 -5.37 -7.61
N SER A 41 -3.09 -6.03 -6.65
CA SER A 41 -3.59 -5.38 -5.43
C SER A 41 -2.43 -5.01 -4.50
N VAL A 42 -2.72 -4.15 -3.53
CA VAL A 42 -1.81 -3.73 -2.46
C VAL A 42 -2.07 -4.59 -1.22
N VAL A 43 -1.03 -4.95 -0.47
CA VAL A 43 -1.11 -5.65 0.81
C VAL A 43 -0.32 -4.91 1.87
N VAL A 44 -0.94 -4.62 3.00
CA VAL A 44 -0.27 -3.97 4.13
C VAL A 44 0.44 -5.02 4.97
N VAL A 45 1.75 -4.89 5.07
CA VAL A 45 2.61 -5.82 5.81
C VAL A 45 3.29 -5.19 7.02
N ASP A 46 3.14 -3.87 7.19
CA ASP A 46 3.82 -3.10 8.23
C ASP A 46 2.97 -1.88 8.65
N GLY A 47 3.25 -1.32 9.84
CA GLY A 47 2.57 -0.13 10.35
C GLY A 47 1.14 -0.34 10.85
N LEU A 48 0.67 -1.60 10.94
CA LEU A 48 -0.68 -1.94 11.41
C LEU A 48 -0.98 -1.41 12.82
N GLU A 49 0.05 -1.21 13.64
CA GLU A 49 -0.05 -0.62 14.99
C GLU A 49 -0.49 0.86 15.00
N GLN A 50 -0.44 1.54 13.85
CA GLN A 50 -0.91 2.92 13.69
C GLN A 50 -2.40 2.99 13.35
N LEU A 51 -3.05 1.86 13.10
CA LEU A 51 -4.49 1.80 12.88
C LEU A 51 -5.22 1.83 14.22
N ASP A 52 -6.20 2.73 14.35
CA ASP A 52 -7.08 2.78 15.52
C ASP A 52 -7.99 1.54 15.60
N GLU A 53 -8.31 0.92 14.46
CA GLU A 53 -9.17 -0.27 14.36
C GLU A 53 -8.73 -1.20 13.22
N TYR A 54 -9.10 -2.48 13.32
CA TYR A 54 -8.73 -3.52 12.35
C TYR A 54 -9.95 -4.37 11.96
N PRO A 55 -10.42 -4.35 10.68
CA PRO A 55 -9.98 -3.45 9.60
C PRO A 55 -10.44 -2.00 9.82
N PRO A 56 -9.72 -1.01 9.26
CA PRO A 56 -10.14 0.40 9.31
C PRO A 56 -11.40 0.64 8.48
N THR A 57 -12.39 1.32 9.07
CA THR A 57 -13.59 1.77 8.32
C THR A 57 -13.32 2.97 7.42
N GLU A 58 -12.32 3.79 7.73
CA GLU A 58 -11.92 4.94 6.91
C GLU A 58 -10.68 4.63 6.06
N PRO A 59 -10.54 5.25 4.87
CA PRO A 59 -9.32 5.13 4.07
C PRO A 59 -8.12 5.68 4.82
N VAL A 60 -7.03 4.90 4.85
CA VAL A 60 -5.79 5.21 5.57
C VAL A 60 -4.64 5.44 4.61
N ASP A 61 -3.67 6.24 5.04
CA ASP A 61 -2.47 6.52 4.28
C ASP A 61 -1.51 5.34 4.36
N VAL A 62 -1.08 4.86 3.19
CA VAL A 62 -0.12 3.77 3.07
C VAL A 62 0.97 4.13 2.07
N GLU A 63 2.21 3.84 2.43
CA GLU A 63 3.37 3.97 1.54
C GLU A 63 3.58 2.64 0.81
N LEU A 64 3.67 2.68 -0.52
CA LEU A 64 3.99 1.49 -1.32
C LEU A 64 5.48 1.19 -1.24
N LEU A 65 5.84 -0.06 -0.92
CA LEU A 65 7.22 -0.50 -0.76
C LEU A 65 7.75 -1.13 -2.07
N ASP A 66 9.07 -1.12 -2.27
CA ASP A 66 9.75 -1.78 -3.40
C ASP A 66 9.82 -3.31 -3.27
N ARG A 67 8.69 -3.95 -2.92
CA ARG A 67 8.63 -5.41 -2.79
C ARG A 67 7.23 -5.92 -3.06
N ILE A 68 7.16 -7.13 -3.58
CA ILE A 68 5.92 -7.87 -3.82
C ILE A 68 5.84 -9.02 -2.82
N VAL A 69 4.68 -9.19 -2.19
CA VAL A 69 4.36 -10.25 -1.21
C VAL A 69 3.09 -10.94 -1.69
N ASP A 70 3.13 -12.26 -1.86
CA ASP A 70 1.99 -13.06 -2.34
C ASP A 70 1.33 -12.50 -3.63
N GLY A 71 2.16 -12.01 -4.55
CA GLY A 71 1.71 -11.42 -5.82
C GLY A 71 1.05 -10.05 -5.68
N ARG A 72 1.15 -9.39 -4.52
CA ARG A 72 0.62 -8.05 -4.23
C ARG A 72 1.74 -7.08 -3.91
N VAL A 73 1.56 -5.80 -4.23
CA VAL A 73 2.50 -4.75 -3.86
C VAL A 73 2.46 -4.58 -2.35
N ALA A 74 3.59 -4.73 -1.68
CA ALA A 74 3.63 -4.52 -0.23
C ALA A 74 3.50 -3.04 0.08
N ALA A 75 2.77 -2.73 1.15
CA ALA A 75 2.62 -1.39 1.66
C ALA A 75 2.80 -1.36 3.18
N ARG A 76 3.09 -0.17 3.68
CA ARG A 76 3.18 0.13 5.09
C ARG A 76 2.18 1.21 5.42
N VAL A 77 1.39 1.04 6.47
CA VAL A 77 0.58 2.15 7.01
C VAL A 77 1.53 3.21 7.53
N VAL A 78 1.36 4.42 7.02
CA VAL A 78 1.93 5.63 7.58
C VAL A 78 0.72 6.34 8.15
N GLY A 79 0.58 6.45 9.47
CA GLY A 79 -0.62 7.02 10.08
C GLY A 79 -0.97 8.38 9.46
N PRO A 80 -2.23 8.87 9.63
CA PRO A 80 -2.68 10.12 9.03
C PRO A 80 -1.61 11.17 9.28
N ASP A 81 -1.03 11.65 8.19
CA ASP A 81 0.24 12.36 8.21
C ASP A 81 0.21 13.39 9.34
N GLN A 82 1.06 13.20 10.34
CA GLN A 82 1.51 14.29 11.19
C GLN A 82 2.36 15.20 10.28
N THR A 83 1.74 15.87 9.32
CA THR A 83 2.43 16.82 8.46
C THR A 83 2.77 17.98 9.35
N ARG A 84 3.99 17.93 9.87
CA ARG A 84 4.89 19.04 10.18
C ARG A 84 4.24 20.29 10.78
N HIS A 85 4.47 20.40 12.08
CA HIS A 85 4.58 21.62 12.88
C HIS A 85 5.27 22.81 12.18
#